data_AF-A0A1C5XPU6-F1
#
_entry.id   AF-A0A1C5XPU6-F1
#
_cell.length_a   1.000
_cell.length_b   1.000
_cell.length_c   1.000
_cell.angle_alpha   90.00
_cell.angle_beta   90.00
_cell.angle_gamma   90.00
#
_symmetry.space_group_name_H-M   'P 1'
#
loop_
_entity.id
_entity.type
_entity.pdbx_description
1 polymer ?
#
loop_
_entity_poly.entity_id
_entity_poly.type
_entity_poly.pdbx_seq_one_letter_code
_entity_poly.pdbx_strand_id
1 'polypeptide(L)'
;MGVEWEKDWFLPEAQDDEIFVSWPPWVPEDDAPPDPWERPDLPDLDEEQALPWSPEMPVEPCPCCGADIPQNPSWGYICPTCLWEIDYDAQDAPEEPSDQNHGLSLEEARMNFRTFGCSSPWLIERENE
;
A
#
# COMPACT_ATOMS: atom_id res chain seq x y z
N MET A 1 41.16 -0.09 1.27
CA MET A 1 40.12 -0.76 2.06
C MET A 1 38.82 -0.57 1.30
N GLY A 2 38.54 -1.48 0.37
CA GLY A 2 37.36 -1.47 -0.48
C GLY A 2 36.52 -2.69 -0.17
N VAL A 3 35.21 -2.51 -0.10
CA VAL A 3 34.25 -3.52 0.35
C VAL A 3 34.05 -4.54 -0.77
N GLU A 4 34.32 -5.82 -0.50
CA GLU A 4 33.94 -6.92 -1.38
C GLU A 4 32.41 -7.06 -1.39
N TRP A 5 31.81 -6.92 -2.57
CA TRP A 5 30.43 -7.34 -2.82
C TRP A 5 30.47 -8.29 -4.02
N GLU A 6 30.81 -9.54 -3.76
CA GLU A 6 30.40 -10.62 -4.67
C GLU A 6 29.07 -11.17 -4.17
N LYS A 7 28.08 -11.14 -5.07
CA LYS A 7 27.11 -12.21 -5.29
C LYS A 7 26.33 -11.87 -6.56
N ASP A 8 26.92 -12.22 -7.69
CA ASP A 8 26.17 -12.43 -8.90
C ASP A 8 25.19 -13.57 -8.63
N TRP A 9 23.92 -13.23 -8.52
CA TRP A 9 22.83 -14.18 -8.42
C TRP A 9 22.71 -14.89 -9.78
N PHE A 10 23.47 -15.98 -9.93
CA PHE A 10 23.45 -16.83 -11.10
C PHE A 10 22.09 -17.55 -11.16
N LEU A 11 21.16 -17.03 -11.97
CA LEU A 11 20.01 -17.81 -12.41
C LEU A 11 20.49 -18.71 -13.56
N PRO A 12 20.50 -20.05 -13.42
CA PRO A 12 20.80 -20.90 -14.57
C PRO A 12 19.75 -20.67 -15.65
N GLU A 13 20.21 -20.63 -16.90
CA GLU A 13 19.38 -20.51 -18.09
C GLU A 13 18.31 -21.61 -18.06
N ALA A 14 17.04 -21.22 -18.13
CA ALA A 14 15.91 -22.15 -18.15
C ALA A 14 16.01 -23.02 -19.40
N GLN A 15 16.46 -24.27 -19.23
CA GLN A 15 16.34 -25.29 -20.25
C GLN A 15 14.91 -25.82 -20.21
N ASP A 16 14.20 -25.53 -21.29
CA ASP A 16 12.82 -25.90 -21.55
C ASP A 16 12.77 -27.39 -21.92
N ASP A 17 13.08 -28.24 -20.94
CA ASP A 17 13.15 -29.68 -21.13
C ASP A 17 11.86 -30.31 -20.56
N GLU A 18 10.78 -30.24 -21.34
CA GLU A 18 9.66 -31.19 -21.36
C GLU A 18 9.28 -31.80 -19.99
N ILE A 19 9.07 -30.94 -18.99
CA ILE A 19 8.33 -31.34 -17.79
C ILE A 19 6.90 -30.86 -18.00
N PHE A 20 6.08 -31.77 -18.54
CA PHE A 20 4.64 -31.67 -18.43
C PHE A 20 4.27 -31.88 -16.95
N VAL A 21 4.45 -30.86 -16.11
CA VAL A 21 3.76 -30.82 -14.81
C VAL A 21 2.30 -30.59 -15.15
N SER A 22 1.51 -31.65 -15.19
CA SER A 22 0.06 -31.52 -15.04
C SER A 22 -0.19 -31.00 -13.63
N TRP A 23 -0.25 -29.69 -13.50
CA TRP A 23 -0.62 -28.99 -12.28
C TRP A 23 -2.15 -28.81 -12.27
N PRO A 24 -2.89 -29.30 -11.26
CA PRO A 24 -2.50 -30.28 -10.25
C PRO A 24 -2.72 -31.73 -10.74
N PRO A 25 -2.06 -32.74 -10.13
CA PRO A 25 -2.47 -34.14 -10.32
C PRO A 25 -3.91 -34.31 -9.85
N TRP A 26 -4.69 -35.16 -10.53
CA TRP A 26 -6.05 -35.48 -10.10
C TRP A 26 -5.98 -36.17 -8.73
N VAL A 27 -6.24 -35.40 -7.68
CA VAL A 27 -6.44 -35.90 -6.32
C VAL A 27 -7.93 -36.25 -6.24
N PRO A 28 -8.31 -37.47 -5.84
CA PRO A 28 -9.70 -37.74 -5.49
C PRO A 28 -10.21 -36.66 -4.54
N GLU A 29 -11.42 -36.15 -4.73
CA GLU A 29 -11.97 -35.02 -3.95
C GLU A 29 -11.90 -35.29 -2.43
N ASP A 30 -11.97 -36.55 -2.01
CA ASP A 30 -11.89 -36.99 -0.62
C ASP A 30 -10.49 -36.85 0.02
N ASP A 31 -9.43 -36.73 -0.79
CA ASP A 31 -8.02 -36.63 -0.34
C ASP A 31 -7.42 -35.25 -0.61
N ALA A 32 -8.20 -34.30 -1.16
CA ALA A 32 -7.74 -32.94 -1.37
C ALA A 32 -7.49 -32.26 -0.01
N PRO A 33 -6.37 -31.55 0.18
CA PRO A 33 -6.22 -30.70 1.36
C PRO A 33 -7.38 -29.69 1.38
N PRO A 34 -7.93 -29.37 2.56
CA PRO A 34 -9.00 -28.39 2.67
C PRO A 34 -8.55 -27.09 1.99
N ASP A 35 -9.48 -26.41 1.31
CA ASP A 35 -9.18 -25.15 0.63
C ASP A 35 -8.56 -24.19 1.66
N PRO A 36 -7.35 -23.64 1.41
CA PRO A 36 -6.75 -22.64 2.28
C PRO A 36 -7.63 -21.41 2.54
N TRP A 37 -8.64 -21.17 1.70
CA TRP A 37 -9.64 -20.12 1.83
C TRP A 37 -10.90 -20.55 2.61
N GLU A 38 -11.13 -21.85 2.81
CA GLU A 38 -12.14 -22.33 3.74
C GLU A 38 -11.66 -22.12 5.17
N ARG A 39 -12.28 -21.16 5.86
CA ARG A 39 -12.01 -20.82 7.26
C ARG A 39 -13.24 -21.10 8.12
N PRO A 40 -13.56 -22.39 8.37
CA PRO A 40 -14.73 -22.78 9.16
C PRO A 40 -14.65 -22.35 10.63
N ASP A 41 -13.48 -21.87 11.08
CA ASP A 41 -13.23 -21.27 12.38
C ASP A 41 -13.65 -19.79 12.47
N LEU A 42 -13.83 -19.12 11.32
CA LEU A 42 -14.43 -17.79 11.31
C LEU A 42 -15.94 -17.94 11.57
N PRO A 43 -16.52 -17.10 12.45
CA PRO A 43 -17.97 -17.02 12.54
C PRO A 43 -18.51 -16.66 11.15
N ASP A 44 -19.69 -17.17 10.79
CA ASP A 44 -20.46 -16.65 9.67
C ASP A 44 -20.57 -15.14 9.91
N LEU A 45 -19.78 -14.35 9.18
CA LEU A 45 -19.87 -12.90 9.23
C LEU A 45 -21.21 -12.60 8.57
N ASP A 46 -22.25 -12.57 9.39
CA ASP A 46 -23.47 -11.87 9.09
C ASP A 46 -23.07 -10.51 8.50
N GLU A 47 -23.52 -10.25 7.27
CA GLU A 47 -23.21 -9.06 6.46
C GLU A 47 -23.47 -7.72 7.20
N GLU A 48 -24.03 -7.77 8.42
CA GLU A 48 -24.37 -6.65 9.30
C GLU A 48 -23.26 -6.25 10.28
N GLN A 49 -22.13 -6.98 10.37
CA GLN A 49 -20.98 -6.44 11.09
C GLN A 49 -20.32 -5.35 10.25
N ALA A 50 -20.78 -4.11 10.47
CA ALA A 50 -20.27 -2.91 9.83
C ALA A 50 -18.74 -2.94 9.84
N LEU A 51 -18.18 -3.22 8.66
CA LEU A 51 -16.75 -3.13 8.45
C LEU A 51 -16.31 -1.71 8.82
N PRO A 52 -15.08 -1.51 9.34
CA PRO A 52 -14.60 -0.19 9.75
C PRO A 52 -14.59 0.85 8.62
N TRP A 53 -14.85 0.44 7.37
CA TRP A 53 -14.97 1.26 6.17
C TRP A 53 -16.42 1.46 5.70
N SER A 54 -17.43 1.21 6.54
CA SER A 54 -18.83 1.48 6.20
C SER A 54 -19.02 2.96 5.83
N PRO A 55 -19.75 3.28 4.74
CA PRO A 55 -19.96 4.65 4.24
C PRO A 55 -20.73 5.57 5.21
N GLU A 56 -21.16 5.06 6.38
CA GLU A 56 -21.81 5.84 7.44
C GLU A 56 -20.82 6.53 8.40
N MET A 57 -19.51 6.29 8.25
CA MET A 57 -18.50 6.94 9.09
C MET A 57 -18.34 8.42 8.72
N PRO A 58 -18.39 9.36 9.68
CA PRO A 58 -18.16 10.77 9.40
C PRO A 58 -16.74 10.97 8.83
N VAL A 59 -16.62 11.93 7.90
CA VAL A 59 -15.37 12.24 7.21
C VAL A 59 -14.96 13.70 7.41
N GLU A 60 -13.68 13.98 7.18
CA GLU A 60 -13.10 15.32 7.10
C GLU A 60 -12.11 15.41 5.92
N PRO A 61 -11.81 16.61 5.39
CA PRO A 61 -10.93 16.75 4.24
C PRO A 61 -9.46 16.59 4.63
N CYS A 62 -8.71 15.79 3.86
CA CYS A 62 -7.27 15.67 4.02
C CYS A 62 -6.58 17.05 3.88
N PRO A 63 -5.65 17.42 4.80
CA PRO A 63 -5.00 18.73 4.77
C PRO A 63 -4.07 18.95 3.56
N CYS A 64 -3.65 17.87 2.89
CA CYS A 64 -2.81 17.90 1.70
C CYS A 64 -3.63 17.93 0.40
N CYS A 65 -4.44 16.89 0.14
CA CYS A 65 -5.15 16.74 -1.14
C CYS A 65 -6.64 17.10 -1.13
N GLY A 66 -7.25 17.24 0.05
CA GLY A 66 -8.68 17.53 0.20
C GLY A 66 -9.62 16.33 0.00
N ALA A 67 -9.11 15.12 -0.22
CA ALA A 67 -9.95 13.91 -0.26
C ALA A 67 -10.54 13.60 1.11
N ASP A 68 -11.72 12.97 1.13
CA ASP A 68 -12.38 12.54 2.37
C ASP A 68 -11.54 11.47 3.09
N ILE A 69 -11.19 11.74 4.35
CA ILE A 69 -10.56 10.82 5.28
C ILE A 69 -11.46 10.63 6.51
N PRO A 70 -11.31 9.56 7.30
CA PRO A 70 -12.09 9.38 8.52
C PRO A 70 -11.98 10.61 9.44
N GLN A 71 -13.09 11.07 9.96
CA GLN A 71 -13.11 12.19 10.91
C GLN A 71 -12.28 11.88 12.15
N ASN A 72 -11.54 12.88 12.64
CA ASN A 72 -10.63 12.75 13.77
C ASN A 72 -9.62 11.58 13.59
N PRO A 73 -8.83 11.60 12.50
CA PRO A 73 -7.83 10.58 12.22
C PRO A 73 -6.78 10.57 13.31
N SER A 74 -6.22 9.39 13.61
CA SER A 74 -5.09 9.30 14.53
C SER A 74 -3.89 10.05 13.96
N TRP A 75 -3.00 10.49 14.85
CA TRP A 75 -1.65 10.88 14.45
C TRP A 75 -1.02 9.73 13.68
N GLY A 76 -0.42 10.03 12.53
CA GLY A 76 0.17 9.01 11.67
C GLY A 76 -0.81 8.28 10.75
N TYR A 77 -2.09 8.65 10.73
CA TYR A 77 -3.01 8.13 9.71
C TYR A 77 -2.51 8.53 8.32
N ILE A 78 -2.45 7.58 7.38
CA ILE A 78 -1.95 7.86 6.03
C ILE A 78 -3.13 8.05 5.09
N CYS A 79 -3.22 9.21 4.44
CA CYS A 79 -4.25 9.48 3.45
C CYS A 79 -4.08 8.51 2.25
N PRO A 80 -5.08 7.69 1.90
CA PRO A 80 -4.96 6.74 0.79
C PRO A 80 -4.89 7.42 -0.58
N THR A 81 -5.27 8.71 -0.66
CA THR A 81 -5.33 9.47 -1.93
C THR A 81 -4.06 10.26 -2.23
N CYS A 82 -3.24 10.59 -1.24
CA CYS A 82 -2.01 11.38 -1.46
C CYS A 82 -0.80 10.91 -0.65
N LEU A 83 -0.99 9.89 0.19
CA LEU A 83 0.01 9.31 1.09
C LEU A 83 0.60 10.29 2.12
N TRP A 84 0.00 11.47 2.29
CA TRP A 84 0.32 12.34 3.42
C TRP A 84 -0.02 11.66 4.73
N GLU A 85 0.96 11.57 5.62
CA GLU A 85 0.80 11.09 6.98
C GLU A 85 0.31 12.23 7.87
N ILE A 86 -0.82 12.03 8.55
CA ILE A 86 -1.46 13.07 9.35
C ILE A 86 -0.54 13.48 10.50
N ASP A 87 -0.13 14.74 10.42
CA ASP A 87 0.64 15.48 11.37
C ASP A 87 -0.14 16.77 11.69
N TYR A 88 -0.53 16.92 12.96
CA TYR A 88 -1.29 18.08 13.42
C TYR A 88 -0.40 19.30 13.63
N ASP A 89 0.87 19.10 13.98
CA ASP A 89 1.83 20.21 14.12
C ASP A 89 2.09 20.86 12.76
N ALA A 90 2.19 20.05 11.70
CA ALA A 90 2.30 20.54 10.33
C ALA A 90 1.01 21.21 9.80
N GLN A 91 -0.15 20.96 10.39
CA GLN A 91 -1.38 21.70 10.03
C GLN A 91 -1.40 23.10 10.62
N ASP A 92 -0.91 23.25 11.86
CA ASP A 92 -0.78 24.54 12.54
C ASP A 92 0.37 25.38 11.95
N ALA A 93 1.43 24.73 11.46
CA ALA A 93 2.58 25.36 10.83
C ALA A 93 2.92 24.71 9.46
N PRO A 94 2.17 25.04 8.39
CA PRO A 94 2.27 24.34 7.09
C PRO A 94 3.60 24.49 6.36
N GLU A 95 4.41 25.47 6.74
CA GLU A 95 5.73 25.77 6.17
C GLU A 95 6.86 25.03 6.91
N GLU A 96 6.61 24.54 8.12
CA GLU A 96 7.60 23.84 8.92
C GLU A 96 7.71 22.36 8.48
N PRO A 97 8.90 21.76 8.60
CA PRO A 97 9.12 20.37 8.21
C PRO A 97 8.37 19.41 9.15
N SER A 98 7.56 18.52 8.59
CA SER A 98 6.86 17.46 9.33
C SER A 98 7.83 16.34 9.72
N ASP A 99 7.79 15.91 10.97
CA ASP A 99 8.58 14.77 11.44
C ASP A 99 8.05 13.44 10.88
N GLN A 100 6.72 13.29 10.80
CA GLN A 100 6.04 12.14 10.20
C GLN A 100 6.33 12.03 8.70
N ASN A 101 6.40 13.15 7.98
CA ASN A 101 6.62 13.15 6.53
C ASN A 101 8.10 13.36 6.14
N HIS A 102 9.03 12.90 6.99
CA HIS A 102 10.48 12.88 6.72
C HIS A 102 11.10 14.25 6.36
N GLY A 103 10.60 15.31 6.98
CA GLY A 103 11.07 16.68 6.78
C GLY A 103 10.39 17.43 5.63
N LEU A 104 9.39 16.84 4.97
CA LEU A 104 8.56 17.52 3.99
C LEU A 104 7.54 18.43 4.70
N SER A 105 7.44 19.69 4.30
CA SER A 105 6.39 20.58 4.81
C SER A 105 5.04 20.31 4.14
N LEU A 106 3.94 20.70 4.80
CA LEU A 106 2.59 20.52 4.25
C LEU A 106 2.37 21.38 2.98
N GLU A 107 2.96 22.58 2.91
CA GLU A 107 2.93 23.44 1.72
C GLU A 107 3.62 22.74 0.53
N GLU A 108 4.80 22.15 0.74
CA GLU A 108 5.52 21.38 -0.28
C GLU A 108 4.74 20.15 -0.72
N ALA A 109 4.14 19.42 0.23
CA ALA A 109 3.32 18.26 -0.10
C ALA A 109 2.10 18.62 -0.97
N ARG A 110 1.42 19.73 -0.66
CA ARG A 110 0.30 20.25 -1.49
C ARG A 110 0.78 20.59 -2.90
N MET A 111 1.92 21.26 -3.03
CA MET A 111 2.50 21.59 -4.34
C MET A 111 2.88 20.34 -5.12
N ASN A 112 3.53 19.37 -4.47
CA ASN A 112 3.93 18.11 -5.06
C ASN A 112 2.72 17.32 -5.55
N PHE A 113 1.68 17.17 -4.72
CA PHE A 113 0.48 16.44 -5.10
C PHE A 113 -0.25 17.09 -6.29
N ARG A 114 -0.34 18.43 -6.32
CA ARG A 114 -0.93 19.15 -7.46
C ARG A 114 -0.13 18.99 -8.75
N THR A 115 1.18 18.81 -8.65
CA THR A 115 2.08 18.74 -9.80
C THR A 115 2.26 17.32 -10.33
N PHE A 116 2.35 16.34 -9.43
CA PHE A 116 2.78 14.97 -9.74
C PHE A 116 1.78 13.88 -9.29
N GLY A 117 0.74 14.23 -8.52
CA GLY A 117 -0.15 13.25 -7.88
C GLY A 117 0.54 12.50 -6.74
N CYS A 118 0.18 11.23 -6.54
CA CYS A 118 0.80 10.35 -5.52
C CYS A 118 2.20 9.85 -5.91
N SER A 119 2.54 9.94 -7.19
CA SER A 119 3.75 9.34 -7.72
C SER A 119 4.92 10.28 -7.53
N SER A 120 6.06 9.74 -7.10
CA SER A 120 7.34 10.45 -7.23
C SER A 120 7.57 10.81 -8.71
N PRO A 121 8.06 12.01 -9.04
CA PRO A 121 8.32 12.41 -10.43
C PRO A 121 9.19 11.41 -11.18
N TRP A 122 10.17 10.82 -10.48
CA TRP A 122 11.07 9.79 -11.01
C TRP A 122 10.36 8.54 -11.52
N LEU A 123 9.18 8.23 -10.99
CA LEU A 123 8.37 7.09 -11.40
C LEU A 123 7.60 7.39 -12.70
N ILE A 124 7.22 8.66 -12.91
CA ILE A 124 6.50 9.14 -14.10
C ILE A 124 7.46 9.28 -15.29
N GLU A 125 8.69 9.73 -15.07
CA GLU A 125 9.69 9.90 -16.13
C GLU A 125 10.06 8.57 -16.82
N ARG A 126 10.04 7.45 -16.08
CA ARG A 126 10.36 6.11 -16.61
C ARG A 126 9.30 5.50 -17.53
N GLU A 127 8.06 5.99 -17.50
CA GLU A 127 7.02 5.53 -18.42
C GLU A 127 7.09 6.21 -19.79
N ASN A 128 7.92 7.26 -19.91
CA ASN A 128 8.06 8.07 -21.13
C ASN A 128 9.39 7.81 -21.88
N GLU A 129 10.19 6.84 -21.44
CA GLU A 129 11.35 6.28 -22.16
C GLU A 129 11.00 4.95 -22.85
#